data_AF-A0A536DJU4-F1
#
_entry.id   AF-A0A536DJU4-F1
#
_cell.length_a   1.000
_cell.length_b   1.000
_cell.length_c   1.000
_cell.angle_alpha   90.00
_cell.angle_beta   90.00
_cell.angle_gamma   90.00
#
_symmetry.space_group_name_H-M   'P 1'
#
loop_
_entity.id
_entity.type
_entity.pdbx_description
1 polymer ?
#
loop_
_entity_poly.entity_id
_entity_poly.type
_entity_poly.pdbx_seq_one_letter_code
_entity_poly.pdbx_strand_id
1 'polypeptide(L)'
;MRPWLTCSTTGVSASAFRALSRWDHAKKVPPQWGPSWPGSRAESQPRPVTHDARADPSRANATPGEDLLADASRGAGGDTRERANVSQQEDVLAKPSSGAGGDTRERARASPLEGFLAALQFLTRLPVPEGVYRFETSVAWFPVVGLLLGGVLALADLGLRALAVAPLVESTLLVVLLLAMTGALHADGLMDTCDAVFCHASPERRLEIMRDPRAGAFGVVGLVCIVALKIAAVNALPSALRPQLLTLAPGLGRWAIVLLATIFPYGRAVGLGSPLKSAATPKALAIASILPLAACAVVGPPGLAAGALTAVTALGLGRWLMRLLPGLTGDCYGAACEVVETVVWLSGGLVLLPRPSV
;
A
#
# COMPACT_ATOMS: atom_id res chain seq x y z
N MET A 1 52.41 -20.56 -0.42
CA MET A 1 52.54 -19.44 0.54
C MET A 1 51.69 -18.28 0.06
N ARG A 2 50.70 -17.89 0.87
CA ARG A 2 49.96 -16.60 0.83
C ARG A 2 50.89 -15.48 1.41
N PRO A 3 50.56 -14.15 1.44
CA PRO A 3 49.45 -13.40 0.81
C PRO A 3 49.69 -11.88 0.48
N TRP A 4 48.62 -11.21 -0.02
CA TRP A 4 48.20 -9.78 0.07
C TRP A 4 48.91 -8.64 -0.70
N LEU A 5 48.09 -7.89 -1.46
CA LEU A 5 47.92 -6.41 -1.50
C LEU A 5 46.74 -6.12 -2.47
N THR A 6 45.48 -6.12 -2.01
CA THR A 6 44.64 -4.93 -1.68
C THR A 6 44.46 -3.92 -2.81
N CYS A 7 43.31 -3.98 -3.50
CA CYS A 7 42.72 -2.82 -4.19
C CYS A 7 41.42 -2.48 -3.46
N SER A 8 41.38 -1.27 -2.94
CA SER A 8 40.35 -0.68 -2.08
C SER A 8 38.99 -0.56 -2.78
N THR A 9 37.97 -1.19 -2.22
CA THR A 9 36.57 -0.84 -2.44
C THR A 9 36.19 0.31 -1.50
N THR A 10 36.18 1.54 -2.00
CA THR A 10 35.48 2.66 -1.32
C THR A 10 34.81 3.51 -2.38
N GLY A 11 33.48 3.52 -2.38
CA GLY A 11 32.69 4.32 -3.31
C GLY A 11 31.17 4.11 -3.25
N VAL A 12 30.67 3.08 -2.57
CA VAL A 12 29.27 3.07 -2.15
C VAL A 12 29.20 3.82 -0.82
N SER A 13 28.67 5.03 -0.86
CA SER A 13 28.45 5.85 0.33
C SER A 13 27.77 5.03 1.43
N ALA A 14 28.26 5.12 2.66
CA ALA A 14 27.62 4.54 3.84
C ALA A 14 26.16 5.02 4.03
N SER A 15 25.71 6.06 3.31
CA SER A 15 24.29 6.44 3.22
C SER A 15 23.43 5.46 2.40
N ALA A 16 23.96 4.90 1.31
CA ALA A 16 23.25 3.92 0.48
C ALA A 16 23.08 2.58 1.21
N PHE A 17 24.12 2.15 1.94
CA PHE A 17 24.04 0.95 2.78
C PHE A 17 23.09 1.13 3.97
N ARG A 18 23.05 2.33 4.57
CA ARG A 18 22.07 2.69 5.63
C ARG A 18 20.63 2.79 5.11
N ALA A 19 20.44 3.20 3.85
CA ALA A 19 19.11 3.21 3.22
C ALA A 19 18.60 1.78 2.96
N LEU A 20 19.48 0.88 2.50
CA LEU A 20 19.18 -0.54 2.32
C LEU A 20 18.94 -1.27 3.66
N SER A 21 19.71 -0.96 4.69
CA SER A 21 19.52 -1.57 6.02
C SER A 21 18.25 -1.08 6.72
N ARG A 22 17.84 0.18 6.51
CA ARG A 22 16.53 0.69 6.97
C ARG A 22 15.36 0.03 6.24
N TRP A 23 15.53 -0.29 4.96
CA TRP A 23 14.52 -0.99 4.15
C TRP A 23 14.27 -2.42 4.65
N ASP A 24 15.33 -3.17 4.96
CA ASP A 24 15.21 -4.53 5.51
C ASP A 24 14.63 -4.54 6.94
N HIS A 25 14.89 -3.49 7.74
CA HIS A 25 14.27 -3.31 9.06
C HIS A 25 12.78 -2.95 9.00
N ALA A 26 12.36 -2.14 8.02
CA ALA A 26 10.96 -1.77 7.83
C ALA A 26 10.08 -2.94 7.36
N LYS A 27 10.65 -3.94 6.66
CA LYS A 27 9.96 -5.20 6.33
C LYS A 27 9.81 -6.14 7.54
N LYS A 28 10.72 -6.07 8.53
CA LYS A 28 10.77 -7.00 9.69
C LYS A 28 9.98 -6.53 10.91
N VAL A 29 9.80 -5.23 11.09
CA VAL A 29 9.11 -4.66 12.25
C VAL A 29 8.16 -3.57 11.75
N PRO A 30 6.83 -3.76 11.74
CA PRO A 30 5.93 -2.64 11.54
C PRO A 30 6.24 -1.60 12.63
N PRO A 31 6.24 -0.29 12.32
CA PRO A 31 6.41 0.73 13.35
C PRO A 31 5.40 0.44 14.46
N GLN A 32 5.83 0.51 15.72
CA GLN A 32 4.94 0.27 16.85
C GLN A 32 3.97 1.45 16.93
N TRP A 33 2.87 1.34 16.18
CA TRP A 33 1.79 2.32 16.18
C TRP A 33 0.89 2.02 17.37
N GLY A 34 1.10 2.75 18.46
CA GLY A 34 0.15 2.82 19.55
C GLY A 34 0.19 4.19 20.19
N PRO A 35 -0.92 4.93 20.25
CA PRO A 35 -1.13 5.79 21.40
C PRO A 35 -1.37 4.86 22.60
N SER A 36 -0.52 4.96 23.62
CA SER A 36 -0.76 4.37 24.93
C SER A 36 -2.14 4.80 25.44
N TRP A 37 -3.12 3.91 25.36
CA TRP A 37 -4.45 4.13 25.92
C TRP A 37 -4.37 3.86 27.44
N PRO A 38 -4.70 4.81 28.32
CA PRO A 38 -4.84 4.53 29.73
C PRO A 38 -6.17 3.81 29.94
N GLY A 39 -6.16 2.47 30.07
CA GLY A 39 -7.39 1.76 30.41
C GLY A 39 -7.47 0.24 30.19
N SER A 40 -6.48 -0.43 29.58
CA SER A 40 -6.51 -1.90 29.46
C SER A 40 -5.57 -2.54 30.48
N ARG A 41 -6.17 -3.19 31.50
CA ARG A 41 -5.47 -4.10 32.41
C ARG A 41 -4.90 -5.25 31.57
N ALA A 42 -3.61 -5.50 31.70
CA ALA A 42 -2.93 -6.62 31.07
C ALA A 42 -3.51 -7.94 31.58
N GLU A 43 -4.17 -8.69 30.68
CA GLU A 43 -4.58 -10.05 30.92
C GLU A 43 -3.33 -10.94 30.86
N SER A 44 -3.00 -11.57 31.99
CA SER A 44 -1.82 -12.42 32.17
C SER A 44 -1.91 -13.66 31.28
N GLN A 45 -0.93 -13.83 30.38
CA GLN A 45 -0.76 -15.09 29.63
C GLN A 45 -0.45 -16.25 30.59
N PRO A 46 -1.07 -17.44 30.43
CA PRO A 46 -0.67 -18.63 31.17
C PRO A 46 0.65 -19.18 30.61
N ARG A 47 1.54 -19.62 31.52
CA ARG A 47 2.87 -20.17 31.19
C ARG A 47 2.75 -21.50 30.42
N PRO A 48 3.74 -21.84 29.57
CA PRO A 48 3.75 -23.13 28.88
C PRO A 48 4.04 -24.27 29.85
N VAL A 49 3.26 -25.35 29.73
CA VAL A 49 3.52 -26.64 30.39
C VAL A 49 4.60 -27.37 29.59
N THR A 50 5.74 -27.65 30.23
CA THR A 50 6.80 -28.51 29.68
C THR A 50 6.40 -29.97 29.85
N HIS A 51 6.14 -30.67 28.74
CA HIS A 51 6.12 -32.14 28.72
C HIS A 51 7.52 -32.64 28.34
N ASP A 52 8.30 -33.06 29.32
CA ASP A 52 9.47 -33.91 29.10
C ASP A 52 9.01 -35.37 29.11
N ALA A 53 9.08 -36.00 27.94
CA ALA A 53 8.93 -37.43 27.78
C ALA A 53 10.31 -38.10 27.89
N ARG A 54 10.54 -38.83 28.99
CA ARG A 54 11.54 -39.91 29.03
C ARG A 54 10.88 -41.15 29.62
N ALA A 55 10.88 -42.19 28.80
CA ALA A 55 10.51 -43.54 29.18
C ALA A 55 11.66 -44.22 29.95
N ASP A 56 11.33 -44.93 31.02
CA ASP A 56 12.03 -46.13 31.48
C ASP A 56 11.06 -47.02 32.28
N PRO A 57 10.84 -48.30 31.91
CA PRO A 57 9.88 -49.17 32.57
C PRO A 57 10.57 -50.07 33.60
N SER A 58 10.19 -50.00 34.88
CA SER A 58 10.38 -51.12 35.79
C SER A 58 9.45 -51.05 37.02
N ARG A 59 8.92 -52.24 37.38
CA ARG A 59 8.13 -52.62 38.57
C ARG A 59 6.62 -52.34 38.47
N ALA A 60 5.78 -53.33 38.18
CA ALA A 60 5.44 -54.58 38.91
C ALA A 60 4.28 -54.40 39.91
N ASN A 61 3.22 -55.18 39.63
CA ASN A 61 2.22 -55.77 40.52
C ASN A 61 1.38 -54.86 41.43
N ALA A 62 0.08 -54.75 41.13
CA ALA A 62 -0.98 -55.50 41.83
C ALA A 62 -2.39 -54.99 41.40
N THR A 63 -3.26 -55.91 41.01
CA THR A 63 -4.73 -55.80 40.98
C THR A 63 -5.31 -56.43 42.28
N PRO A 64 -6.63 -56.54 42.53
CA PRO A 64 -7.84 -55.93 41.92
C PRO A 64 -8.88 -55.41 42.97
N GLY A 65 -10.01 -54.86 42.48
CA GLY A 65 -11.32 -54.84 43.18
C GLY A 65 -11.67 -53.52 43.86
N GLU A 66 -12.92 -53.06 43.97
CA GLU A 66 -14.26 -53.54 43.60
C GLU A 66 -15.18 -52.30 43.73
N ASP A 67 -16.27 -52.29 42.97
CA ASP A 67 -17.62 -51.77 43.25
C ASP A 67 -17.85 -50.64 44.27
N LEU A 68 -18.66 -49.65 43.89
CA LEU A 68 -19.91 -49.35 44.60
C LEU A 68 -20.81 -48.35 43.84
N LEU A 69 -22.09 -48.69 43.91
CA LEU A 69 -23.25 -48.12 43.25
C LEU A 69 -23.81 -46.89 43.98
N ALA A 70 -24.45 -46.02 43.18
CA ALA A 70 -25.76 -45.39 43.39
C ALA A 70 -26.03 -44.38 44.55
N ASP A 71 -26.68 -43.29 44.13
CA ASP A 71 -28.02 -42.82 44.58
C ASP A 71 -28.17 -41.49 45.34
N ALA A 72 -29.28 -40.84 45.00
CA ALA A 72 -30.21 -40.04 45.81
C ALA A 72 -29.85 -38.60 46.25
N SER A 73 -30.41 -37.67 45.46
CA SER A 73 -31.42 -36.66 45.84
C SER A 73 -31.74 -36.35 47.33
N ARG A 74 -31.80 -35.05 47.66
CA ARG A 74 -32.92 -34.27 48.32
C ARG A 74 -32.48 -33.29 49.42
N GLY A 75 -33.17 -32.14 49.46
CA GLY A 75 -33.32 -31.22 50.60
C GLY A 75 -32.77 -29.82 50.30
N ALA A 76 -33.52 -28.79 49.88
CA ALA A 76 -34.78 -28.16 50.33
C ALA A 76 -34.66 -27.29 51.60
N GLY A 77 -35.10 -26.02 51.46
CA GLY A 77 -35.22 -24.98 52.50
C GLY A 77 -34.28 -23.81 52.20
N GLY A 78 -34.69 -22.61 51.80
CA GLY A 78 -35.96 -21.90 51.91
C GLY A 78 -35.63 -20.54 52.54
N ASP A 79 -35.85 -19.42 51.84
CA ASP A 79 -36.63 -18.33 52.42
C ASP A 79 -37.02 -17.26 51.38
N THR A 80 -38.24 -16.80 51.55
CA THR A 80 -38.96 -15.80 50.78
C THR A 80 -38.95 -14.49 51.54
N ARG A 81 -38.55 -13.37 50.91
CA ARG A 81 -39.09 -12.00 51.07
C ARG A 81 -38.06 -10.95 50.65
N GLU A 82 -38.34 -10.24 49.56
CA GLU A 82 -38.25 -8.78 49.40
C GLU A 82 -38.24 -8.41 47.92
N ARG A 83 -39.44 -8.37 47.35
CA ARG A 83 -39.77 -7.53 46.21
C ARG A 83 -40.67 -6.42 46.73
N ALA A 84 -40.11 -5.25 46.99
CA ALA A 84 -40.81 -3.96 47.00
C ALA A 84 -39.83 -2.85 47.41
N ASN A 85 -39.19 -2.17 46.45
CA ASN A 85 -39.30 -0.71 46.34
C ASN A 85 -38.60 -0.21 45.08
N VAL A 86 -39.41 0.07 44.06
CA VAL A 86 -39.09 0.99 42.98
C VAL A 86 -39.85 2.26 43.32
N SER A 87 -39.15 3.36 43.58
CA SER A 87 -39.52 4.76 43.32
C SER A 87 -38.88 5.69 44.36
N GLN A 88 -38.50 6.88 43.89
CA GLN A 88 -38.08 8.06 44.66
C GLN A 88 -36.58 8.21 44.94
N GLN A 89 -35.83 8.68 43.93
CA GLN A 89 -34.87 9.79 44.10
C GLN A 89 -34.44 10.35 42.73
N GLU A 90 -35.30 11.21 42.18
CA GLU A 90 -34.91 12.27 41.25
C GLU A 90 -34.99 13.62 41.99
N ASP A 91 -34.25 14.61 41.48
CA ASP A 91 -34.13 16.01 41.91
C ASP A 91 -33.11 16.36 43.01
N VAL A 92 -31.84 16.55 42.59
CA VAL A 92 -31.13 17.81 42.87
C VAL A 92 -30.49 18.32 41.59
N LEU A 93 -31.16 19.31 41.00
CA LEU A 93 -30.72 20.19 39.94
C LEU A 93 -29.61 21.12 40.46
N ALA A 94 -28.39 21.03 39.92
CA ALA A 94 -27.37 22.06 40.06
C ALA A 94 -26.76 22.40 38.69
N LYS A 95 -26.87 23.69 38.34
CA LYS A 95 -26.52 24.34 37.07
C LYS A 95 -25.08 24.08 36.59
N PRO A 96 -24.83 24.25 35.27
CA PRO A 96 -23.52 24.07 34.67
C PRO A 96 -22.59 25.24 35.04
N SER A 97 -21.39 24.93 35.53
CA SER A 97 -20.29 25.88 35.54
C SER A 97 -19.79 26.08 34.11
N SER A 98 -20.14 27.24 33.57
CA SER A 98 -19.49 27.86 32.43
C SER A 98 -18.02 28.14 32.79
N GLY A 99 -17.08 27.42 32.17
CA GLY A 99 -15.65 27.72 32.31
C GLY A 99 -14.77 26.72 31.57
N ALA A 100 -14.21 27.18 30.45
CA ALA A 100 -13.05 26.62 29.74
C ALA A 100 -13.17 25.18 29.20
N GLY A 101 -13.46 25.09 27.90
CA GLY A 101 -13.34 23.84 27.14
C GLY A 101 -13.58 24.06 25.65
N GLY A 102 -13.04 25.15 25.09
CA GLY A 102 -13.10 25.47 23.66
C GLY A 102 -12.37 24.49 22.74
N ASP A 103 -11.93 23.33 23.24
CA ASP A 103 -10.88 22.52 22.64
C ASP A 103 -11.38 21.20 22.00
N THR A 104 -12.70 20.98 21.96
CA THR A 104 -13.30 19.78 21.30
C THR A 104 -13.88 20.06 19.91
N ARG A 105 -14.04 21.35 19.55
CA ARG A 105 -14.48 21.77 18.20
C ARG A 105 -13.31 21.93 17.23
N GLU A 106 -12.10 22.01 17.74
CA GLU A 106 -10.85 21.93 16.99
C GLU A 106 -10.37 20.47 16.91
N ARG A 107 -11.28 19.56 16.54
CA ARG A 107 -10.87 18.34 15.83
C ARG A 107 -10.30 18.82 14.50
N ALA A 108 -9.02 19.22 14.54
CA ALA A 108 -8.31 20.00 13.54
C ALA A 108 -8.60 19.43 12.15
N ARG A 109 -9.29 20.22 11.32
CA ARG A 109 -9.40 19.95 9.89
C ARG A 109 -7.97 19.94 9.37
N ALA A 110 -7.42 18.76 9.11
CA ALA A 110 -6.10 18.59 8.55
C ALA A 110 -5.92 19.56 7.38
N SER A 111 -4.86 20.36 7.42
CA SER A 111 -4.66 21.35 6.36
C SER A 111 -4.44 20.65 5.01
N PRO A 112 -4.88 21.24 3.89
CA PRO A 112 -4.57 20.72 2.55
C PRO A 112 -3.09 20.42 2.35
N LEU A 113 -2.22 21.25 2.94
CA LEU A 113 -0.77 21.09 2.92
C LEU A 113 -0.30 19.81 3.63
N GLU A 114 -0.85 19.49 4.80
CA GLU A 114 -0.52 18.24 5.51
C GLU A 114 -0.85 17.00 4.67
N GLY A 115 -2.01 17.00 4.01
CA GLY A 115 -2.40 15.90 3.12
C GLY A 115 -1.46 15.76 1.93
N PHE A 116 -1.07 16.88 1.33
CA PHE A 116 -0.12 16.91 0.21
C PHE A 116 1.28 16.42 0.62
N LEU A 117 1.82 16.89 1.74
CA LEU A 117 3.12 16.46 2.26
C LEU A 117 3.13 14.98 2.64
N ALA A 118 2.04 14.49 3.24
CA ALA A 118 1.86 13.06 3.52
C ALA A 118 1.84 12.21 2.23
N ALA A 119 1.20 12.70 1.16
CA ALA A 119 1.20 12.02 -0.13
C ALA A 119 2.59 12.01 -0.77
N LEU A 120 3.31 13.15 -0.75
CA LEU A 120 4.69 13.24 -1.24
C LEU A 120 5.61 12.25 -0.52
N GLN A 121 5.52 12.20 0.80
CA GLN A 121 6.35 11.32 1.61
C GLN A 121 6.04 9.84 1.38
N PHE A 122 4.77 9.49 1.15
CA PHE A 122 4.38 8.11 0.88
C PHE A 122 4.80 7.66 -0.52
N LEU A 123 4.61 8.50 -1.54
CA LEU A 123 4.79 8.13 -2.94
C LEU A 123 6.20 8.39 -3.47
N THR A 124 7.04 9.10 -2.74
CA THR A 124 8.39 9.51 -3.20
C THR A 124 9.45 9.29 -2.14
N ARG A 125 10.72 9.20 -2.58
CA ARG A 125 11.92 9.23 -1.73
C ARG A 125 12.49 10.63 -1.54
N LEU A 126 11.73 11.67 -1.88
CA LEU A 126 12.16 13.03 -1.60
C LEU A 126 12.16 13.27 -0.08
N PRO A 127 13.18 13.94 0.48
CA PRO A 127 13.20 14.25 1.90
C PRO A 127 12.07 15.22 2.23
N VAL A 128 11.12 14.78 3.05
CA VAL A 128 10.01 15.59 3.57
C VAL A 128 10.21 15.74 5.09
N PRO A 129 9.94 16.91 5.69
CA PRO A 129 10.05 17.12 7.14
C PRO A 129 9.31 16.06 7.95
N GLU A 130 9.93 15.57 9.02
CA GLU A 130 9.31 14.61 9.94
C GLU A 130 8.12 15.24 10.68
N GLY A 131 7.05 14.46 10.91
CA GLY A 131 5.92 14.85 11.77
C GLY A 131 4.63 15.26 11.04
N VAL A 132 4.61 15.31 9.71
CA VAL A 132 3.41 15.67 8.93
C VAL A 132 2.68 14.39 8.47
N TYR A 133 1.91 13.76 9.36
CA TYR A 133 1.29 12.46 9.07
C TYR A 133 -0.22 12.46 9.26
N ARG A 134 -0.94 12.66 8.16
CA ARG A 134 -2.37 12.32 8.08
C ARG A 134 -2.68 11.61 6.77
N PHE A 135 -2.58 10.29 6.82
CA PHE A 135 -2.83 9.41 5.67
C PHE A 135 -4.26 9.58 5.11
N GLU A 136 -5.23 9.87 5.98
CA GLU A 136 -6.64 10.05 5.68
C GLU A 136 -6.92 11.15 4.64
N THR A 137 -6.12 12.23 4.65
CA THR A 137 -6.28 13.34 3.71
C THR A 137 -5.32 13.27 2.53
N SER A 138 -4.37 12.33 2.53
CA SER A 138 -3.34 12.21 1.51
C SER A 138 -3.83 11.63 0.19
N VAL A 139 -4.81 10.72 0.22
CA VAL A 139 -5.25 9.97 -0.97
C VAL A 139 -5.73 10.88 -2.11
N ALA A 140 -6.41 11.98 -1.79
CA ALA A 140 -6.87 12.94 -2.78
C ALA A 140 -5.72 13.65 -3.54
N TRP A 141 -4.52 13.68 -2.94
CA TRP A 141 -3.33 14.31 -3.52
C TRP A 141 -2.46 13.38 -4.34
N PHE A 142 -2.75 12.08 -4.36
CA PHE A 142 -1.93 11.10 -5.08
C PHE A 142 -1.75 11.46 -6.57
N PRO A 143 -2.82 11.83 -7.33
CA PRO A 143 -2.67 12.20 -8.73
C PRO A 143 -1.87 13.49 -8.91
N VAL A 144 -1.96 14.42 -7.95
CA VAL A 144 -1.18 15.67 -7.96
C VAL A 144 0.31 15.36 -7.84
N VAL A 145 0.69 14.50 -6.89
CA VAL A 145 2.07 14.03 -6.75
C VAL A 145 2.54 13.31 -8.00
N GLY A 146 1.69 12.49 -8.61
CA GLY A 146 2.01 11.85 -9.90
C GLY A 146 2.26 12.88 -11.01
N LEU A 147 1.41 13.90 -11.17
CA LEU A 147 1.63 14.97 -12.16
C LEU A 147 2.92 15.75 -11.90
N LEU A 148 3.29 15.97 -10.63
CA LEU A 148 4.58 16.59 -10.27
C LEU A 148 5.76 15.73 -10.71
N LEU A 149 5.73 14.42 -10.42
CA LEU A 149 6.76 13.47 -10.88
C LEU A 149 6.86 13.47 -12.42
N GLY A 150 5.71 13.47 -13.11
CA GLY A 150 5.67 13.55 -14.56
C GLY A 150 6.21 14.87 -15.12
N GLY A 151 5.96 15.99 -14.45
CA GLY A 151 6.56 17.29 -14.79
C GLY A 151 8.08 17.27 -14.65
N VAL A 152 8.61 16.63 -13.60
CA VAL A 152 10.06 16.42 -13.45
C VAL A 152 10.62 15.57 -14.59
N LEU A 153 9.91 14.51 -15.01
CA LEU A 153 10.31 13.72 -16.18
C LEU A 153 10.33 14.55 -17.47
N ALA A 154 9.32 15.37 -17.71
CA ALA A 154 9.26 16.24 -18.89
C ALA A 154 10.39 17.29 -18.91
N LEU A 155 10.77 17.83 -17.75
CA LEU A 155 11.92 18.74 -17.62
C LEU A 155 13.25 18.02 -17.84
N ALA A 156 13.40 16.81 -17.28
CA ALA A 156 14.59 15.98 -17.50
C ALA A 156 14.73 15.60 -18.98
N ASP A 157 13.62 15.25 -19.64
CA ASP A 157 13.55 14.95 -21.07
C ASP A 157 14.05 16.14 -21.92
N LEU A 158 13.57 17.35 -21.62
CA LEU A 158 14.03 18.56 -22.29
C LEU A 158 15.54 18.79 -22.13
N GLY A 159 16.07 18.59 -20.92
CA GLY A 159 17.51 18.72 -20.65
C GLY A 159 18.36 17.67 -21.37
N LEU A 160 17.93 16.40 -21.35
CA LEU A 160 18.63 15.31 -22.04
C LEU A 160 18.63 15.50 -23.56
N ARG A 161 17.52 16.00 -24.12
CA ARG A 161 17.42 16.37 -25.54
C ARG A 161 18.34 17.52 -25.91
N ALA A 162 18.42 18.55 -25.06
CA ALA A 162 19.34 19.67 -25.28
C ALA A 162 20.81 19.24 -25.27
N LEU A 163 21.14 18.17 -24.52
CA LEU A 163 22.47 17.55 -24.50
C LEU A 163 22.69 16.53 -25.64
N ALA A 164 21.74 16.38 -26.55
CA ALA A 164 21.77 15.42 -27.66
C ALA A 164 22.05 13.97 -27.21
N VAL A 165 21.53 13.58 -26.05
CA VAL A 165 21.62 12.20 -25.55
C VAL A 165 20.91 11.26 -26.53
N ALA A 166 21.49 10.08 -26.79
CA ALA A 166 20.90 9.10 -27.69
C ALA A 166 19.47 8.70 -27.23
N PRO A 167 18.46 8.60 -28.12
CA PRO A 167 17.05 8.46 -27.73
C PRO A 167 16.74 7.28 -26.79
N LEU A 168 17.40 6.15 -27.00
CA LEU A 168 17.24 4.96 -26.15
C LEU A 168 17.83 5.19 -24.76
N VAL A 169 18.97 5.88 -24.67
CA VAL A 169 19.61 6.22 -23.40
C VAL A 169 18.76 7.23 -22.63
N GLU A 170 18.26 8.27 -23.31
CA GLU A 170 17.31 9.25 -22.75
C GLU A 170 16.08 8.54 -22.14
N SER A 171 15.41 7.69 -22.91
CA SER A 171 14.21 6.98 -22.46
C SER A 171 14.50 6.03 -21.30
N THR A 172 15.67 5.39 -21.29
CA THR A 172 16.14 4.55 -20.17
C THR A 172 16.35 5.38 -18.92
N LEU A 173 17.04 6.51 -19.03
CA LEU A 173 17.31 7.40 -17.90
C LEU A 173 16.02 7.97 -17.29
N LEU A 174 15.01 8.29 -18.10
CA LEU A 174 13.71 8.76 -17.61
C LEU A 174 12.96 7.68 -16.81
N VAL A 175 12.95 6.43 -17.27
CA VAL A 175 12.33 5.32 -16.53
C VAL A 175 13.09 5.05 -15.22
N VAL A 176 14.42 5.04 -15.26
CA VAL A 176 15.26 4.90 -14.06
C VAL A 176 15.03 6.05 -13.08
N LEU A 177 14.90 7.28 -13.57
CA LEU A 177 14.62 8.45 -12.75
C LEU A 177 13.27 8.30 -12.03
N LEU A 178 12.21 7.86 -12.71
CA LEU A 178 10.91 7.62 -12.09
C LEU A 178 10.98 6.55 -11.00
N LEU A 179 11.67 5.43 -11.26
CA LEU A 179 11.89 4.36 -10.28
C LEU A 179 12.68 4.88 -9.07
N ALA A 180 13.72 5.68 -9.29
CA ALA A 180 14.53 6.24 -8.23
C ALA A 180 13.74 7.23 -7.35
N MET A 181 12.97 8.14 -7.97
CA MET A 181 12.14 9.13 -7.27
C MET A 181 11.05 8.49 -6.43
N THR A 182 10.47 7.37 -6.90
CA THR A 182 9.40 6.64 -6.19
C THR A 182 9.95 5.58 -5.24
N GLY A 183 11.26 5.35 -5.24
CA GLY A 183 11.89 4.26 -4.50
C GLY A 183 11.45 2.87 -4.95
N ALA A 184 10.96 2.74 -6.20
CA ALA A 184 10.39 1.52 -6.76
C ALA A 184 9.21 0.94 -5.97
N LEU A 185 8.48 1.76 -5.19
CA LEU A 185 7.35 1.33 -4.37
C LEU A 185 6.29 0.56 -5.17
N HIS A 186 5.91 1.07 -6.34
CA HIS A 186 4.88 0.44 -7.16
C HIS A 186 5.41 -0.74 -7.96
N ALA A 187 6.69 -0.71 -8.34
CA ALA A 187 7.38 -1.82 -8.99
C ALA A 187 7.51 -3.03 -8.06
N ASP A 188 7.77 -2.83 -6.76
CA ASP A 188 7.72 -3.88 -5.71
C ASP A 188 6.31 -4.50 -5.66
N GLY A 189 5.26 -3.65 -5.61
CA GLY A 189 3.87 -4.12 -5.66
C GLY A 189 3.50 -4.88 -6.93
N LEU A 190 4.07 -4.52 -8.08
CA LEU A 190 3.94 -5.28 -9.33
C LEU A 190 4.60 -6.66 -9.20
N MET A 191 5.81 -6.73 -8.66
CA MET A 191 6.53 -8.00 -8.47
C MET A 191 5.75 -8.95 -7.57
N ASP A 192 5.31 -8.47 -6.41
CA ASP A 192 4.51 -9.25 -5.45
C ASP A 192 3.19 -9.70 -6.07
N THR A 193 2.57 -8.83 -6.88
CA THR A 193 1.36 -9.17 -7.62
C THR A 193 1.63 -10.27 -8.64
N CYS A 194 2.69 -10.17 -9.44
CA CYS A 194 3.06 -11.18 -10.43
C CYS A 194 3.33 -12.54 -9.78
N ASP A 195 4.12 -12.58 -8.69
CA ASP A 195 4.42 -13.83 -7.98
C ASP A 195 3.17 -14.52 -7.44
N ALA A 196 2.23 -13.73 -6.93
CA ALA A 196 0.98 -14.27 -6.42
C ALA A 196 0.00 -14.68 -7.52
N VAL A 197 -0.14 -13.93 -8.62
CA VAL A 197 -1.22 -14.19 -9.60
C VAL A 197 -0.87 -15.26 -10.62
N PHE A 198 0.41 -15.42 -10.94
CA PHE A 198 0.88 -16.42 -11.93
C PHE A 198 1.26 -17.76 -11.30
N CYS A 199 1.23 -17.88 -9.98
CA CYS A 199 1.32 -19.17 -9.31
C CYS A 199 -0.03 -19.93 -9.35
N HIS A 200 0.03 -21.25 -9.43
CA HIS A 200 -1.15 -22.11 -9.31
C HIS A 200 -1.47 -22.35 -7.83
N ALA A 201 -2.15 -21.39 -7.20
CA ALA A 201 -2.50 -21.46 -5.79
C ALA A 201 -3.94 -20.97 -5.51
N SER A 202 -4.48 -21.37 -4.36
CA SER A 202 -5.78 -20.87 -3.85
C SER A 202 -5.71 -19.35 -3.58
N PRO A 203 -6.84 -18.64 -3.58
CA PRO A 203 -6.87 -17.20 -3.34
C PRO A 203 -6.18 -16.77 -2.03
N GLU A 204 -6.32 -17.55 -0.96
CA GLU A 204 -5.70 -17.31 0.34
C GLU A 204 -4.18 -17.47 0.27
N ARG A 205 -3.73 -18.55 -0.39
CA ARG A 205 -2.29 -18.81 -0.55
C ARG A 205 -1.61 -17.75 -1.42
N ARG A 206 -2.30 -17.18 -2.40
CA ARG A 206 -1.80 -16.04 -3.18
C ARG A 206 -1.55 -14.81 -2.31
N LEU A 207 -2.44 -14.51 -1.35
CA LEU A 207 -2.23 -13.41 -0.40
C LEU A 207 -1.04 -13.66 0.54
N GLU A 208 -0.78 -14.91 0.91
CA GLU A 208 0.41 -15.29 1.68
C GLU A 208 1.69 -15.08 0.87
N ILE A 209 1.69 -15.43 -0.41
CA ILE A 209 2.83 -15.24 -1.31
C ILE A 209 3.16 -13.74 -1.45
N MET A 210 2.16 -12.87 -1.58
CA MET A 210 2.38 -11.41 -1.59
C MET A 210 2.98 -10.84 -0.28
N ARG A 211 3.06 -11.62 0.80
CA ARG A 211 3.70 -11.21 2.05
C ARG A 211 5.10 -11.77 2.20
N ASP A 212 5.51 -12.69 1.33
CA ASP A 212 6.86 -13.21 1.35
C ASP A 212 7.81 -12.08 0.95
N PRO A 213 8.79 -11.72 1.79
CA PRO A 213 9.73 -10.66 1.45
C PRO A 213 10.67 -11.04 0.30
N ARG A 214 10.71 -12.32 -0.10
CA ARG A 214 11.56 -12.81 -1.19
C ARG A 214 10.84 -12.68 -2.52
N ALA A 215 11.53 -12.08 -3.50
CA ALA A 215 11.07 -12.06 -4.87
C ALA A 215 11.07 -13.47 -5.48
N GLY A 216 9.98 -13.83 -6.13
CA GLY A 216 9.87 -15.02 -6.96
C GLY A 216 10.23 -14.76 -8.42
N ALA A 217 10.22 -15.84 -9.22
CA ALA A 217 10.60 -15.78 -10.63
C ALA A 217 9.61 -14.95 -11.47
N PHE A 218 8.31 -15.03 -11.17
CA PHE A 218 7.30 -14.28 -11.91
C PHE A 218 7.38 -12.78 -11.61
N GLY A 219 7.71 -12.41 -10.37
CA GLY A 219 7.96 -11.04 -9.97
C GLY A 219 9.13 -10.44 -10.76
N VAL A 220 10.27 -11.12 -10.80
CA VAL A 220 11.45 -10.67 -11.57
C VAL A 220 11.14 -10.55 -13.06
N VAL A 221 10.50 -11.57 -13.66
CA VAL A 221 10.12 -11.52 -15.08
C VAL A 221 9.15 -10.38 -15.35
N GLY A 222 8.15 -10.19 -14.49
CA GLY A 222 7.18 -9.09 -14.59
C GLY A 222 7.85 -7.72 -14.54
N LEU A 223 8.80 -7.52 -13.62
CA LEU A 223 9.57 -6.28 -13.53
C LEU A 223 10.40 -6.03 -14.80
N VAL A 224 11.13 -7.03 -15.28
CA VAL A 224 11.94 -6.90 -16.50
C VAL A 224 11.07 -6.55 -17.70
N CYS A 225 9.94 -7.25 -17.87
CA CYS A 225 9.00 -6.98 -18.94
C CYS A 225 8.43 -5.56 -18.87
N ILE A 226 7.94 -5.11 -17.69
CA ILE A 226 7.33 -3.78 -17.59
C ILE A 226 8.36 -2.67 -17.82
N VAL A 227 9.59 -2.82 -17.31
CA VAL A 227 10.65 -1.82 -17.49
C VAL A 227 11.05 -1.75 -18.96
N ALA A 228 11.23 -2.90 -19.63
CA ALA A 228 11.52 -2.95 -21.06
C ALA A 228 10.40 -2.30 -21.89
N LEU A 229 9.13 -2.60 -21.58
CA LEU A 229 7.95 -1.99 -22.21
C LEU A 229 7.89 -0.48 -21.99
N LYS A 230 8.17 -0.01 -20.77
CA LYS A 230 8.22 1.43 -20.46
C LYS A 230 9.31 2.14 -21.26
N ILE A 231 10.51 1.58 -21.33
CA ILE A 231 11.62 2.15 -22.11
C ILE A 231 11.24 2.23 -23.59
N ALA A 232 10.70 1.14 -24.15
CA ALA A 232 10.25 1.10 -25.54
C ALA A 232 9.13 2.11 -25.81
N ALA A 233 8.14 2.20 -24.91
CA ALA A 233 7.01 3.11 -25.01
C ALA A 233 7.45 4.57 -24.97
N VAL A 234 8.30 4.94 -23.99
CA VAL A 234 8.86 6.30 -23.89
C VAL A 234 9.69 6.62 -25.13
N ASN A 235 10.52 5.69 -25.62
CA ASN A 235 11.32 5.90 -26.82
C ASN A 235 10.46 6.12 -28.08
N ALA A 236 9.28 5.49 -28.14
CA ALA A 236 8.34 5.63 -29.26
C ALA A 236 7.40 6.85 -29.13
N LEU A 237 7.49 7.66 -28.06
CA LEU A 237 6.60 8.80 -27.90
C LEU A 237 6.82 9.86 -28.99
N PRO A 238 5.74 10.36 -29.62
CA PRO A 238 5.82 11.39 -30.65
C PRO A 238 6.23 12.72 -30.02
N SER A 239 7.18 13.43 -30.64
CA SER A 239 7.75 14.67 -30.09
C SER A 239 6.71 15.72 -29.70
N ALA A 240 5.59 15.81 -30.43
CA ALA A 240 4.51 16.77 -30.18
C ALA A 240 3.71 16.51 -28.89
N LEU A 241 3.61 15.24 -28.46
CA LEU A 241 2.85 14.83 -27.26
C LEU A 241 3.75 14.32 -26.13
N ARG A 242 5.06 14.20 -26.38
CA ARG A 242 6.01 13.61 -25.44
C ARG A 242 5.98 14.27 -24.05
N PRO A 243 6.15 15.60 -23.90
CA PRO A 243 6.14 16.20 -22.56
C PRO A 243 4.79 16.05 -21.85
N GLN A 244 3.68 16.10 -22.61
CA GLN A 244 2.33 15.92 -22.08
C GLN A 244 2.11 14.50 -21.57
N LEU A 245 2.53 13.47 -22.33
CA LEU A 245 2.35 12.07 -21.95
C LEU A 245 3.35 11.62 -20.87
N LEU A 246 4.58 12.16 -20.87
CA LEU A 246 5.51 12.01 -19.75
C LEU A 246 4.92 12.59 -18.45
N THR A 247 4.16 13.68 -18.55
CA THR A 247 3.49 14.31 -17.41
C THR A 247 2.24 13.56 -16.96
N LEU A 248 1.37 13.19 -17.91
CA LEU A 248 0.08 12.57 -17.62
C LEU A 248 0.22 11.16 -17.05
N ALA A 249 1.14 10.34 -17.56
CA ALA A 249 1.19 8.92 -17.21
C ALA A 249 1.39 8.69 -15.70
N PRO A 250 2.37 9.32 -15.01
CA PRO A 250 2.53 9.13 -13.57
C PRO A 250 1.35 9.68 -12.76
N GLY A 251 0.73 10.78 -13.20
CA GLY A 251 -0.50 11.33 -12.61
C GLY A 251 -1.68 10.38 -12.69
N LEU A 252 -1.92 9.82 -13.87
CA LEU A 252 -2.98 8.86 -14.14
C LEU A 252 -2.73 7.51 -13.46
N GLY A 253 -1.48 7.06 -13.36
CA GLY A 253 -1.12 5.88 -12.57
C GLY A 253 -1.51 6.02 -11.10
N ARG A 254 -1.29 7.19 -10.49
CA ARG A 254 -1.70 7.45 -9.10
C ARG A 254 -3.19 7.65 -8.96
N TRP A 255 -3.85 8.18 -9.99
CA TRP A 255 -5.32 8.22 -10.03
C TRP A 255 -5.92 6.81 -10.08
N ALA A 256 -5.30 5.86 -10.78
CA ALA A 256 -5.72 4.46 -10.79
C ALA A 256 -5.67 3.81 -9.40
N ILE A 257 -4.68 4.17 -8.56
CA ILE A 257 -4.62 3.73 -7.16
C ILE A 257 -5.88 4.16 -6.40
N VAL A 258 -6.23 5.45 -6.49
CA VAL A 258 -7.42 6.00 -5.80
C VAL A 258 -8.69 5.33 -6.32
N LEU A 259 -8.82 5.18 -7.63
CA LEU A 259 -9.97 4.54 -8.27
C LEU A 259 -10.18 3.10 -7.78
N LEU A 260 -9.13 2.30 -7.76
CA LEU A 260 -9.20 0.91 -7.31
C LEU A 260 -9.45 0.79 -5.81
N ALA A 261 -8.78 1.62 -5.02
CA ALA A 261 -8.95 1.66 -3.58
C ALA A 261 -10.39 2.06 -3.19
N THR A 262 -11.06 2.92 -3.95
CA THR A 262 -12.46 3.26 -3.68
C THR A 262 -13.41 2.13 -4.07
N ILE A 263 -13.23 1.52 -5.24
CA ILE A 263 -14.24 0.64 -5.85
C ILE A 263 -14.19 -0.80 -5.33
N PHE A 264 -12.98 -1.36 -5.12
CA PHE A 264 -12.84 -2.79 -4.83
C PHE A 264 -12.63 -3.08 -3.34
N PRO A 265 -13.10 -4.23 -2.82
CA PRO A 265 -12.86 -4.61 -1.43
C PRO A 265 -11.37 -4.83 -1.17
N TYR A 266 -10.95 -4.57 0.07
CA TYR A 266 -9.55 -4.73 0.48
C TYR A 266 -9.35 -6.15 1.03
N GLY A 267 -8.35 -6.86 0.51
CA GLY A 267 -8.12 -8.29 0.78
C GLY A 267 -7.35 -8.59 2.06
N ARG A 268 -6.95 -7.59 2.86
CA ARG A 268 -6.19 -7.78 4.09
C ARG A 268 -6.90 -7.14 5.29
N ALA A 269 -6.90 -7.84 6.44
CA ALA A 269 -7.40 -7.28 7.70
C ALA A 269 -6.48 -6.16 8.24
N VAL A 270 -5.16 -6.28 8.05
CA VAL A 270 -4.14 -5.31 8.49
C VAL A 270 -3.03 -5.24 7.43
N GLY A 271 -2.52 -4.04 7.16
CA GLY A 271 -1.40 -3.81 6.24
C GLY A 271 -1.23 -2.34 5.86
N LEU A 272 -0.13 -1.98 5.20
CA LEU A 272 0.18 -0.60 4.78
C LEU A 272 -0.91 0.04 3.89
N GLY A 273 -1.70 -0.78 3.18
CA GLY A 273 -2.83 -0.31 2.36
C GLY A 273 -4.17 -0.15 3.11
N SER A 274 -4.26 -0.58 4.37
CA SER A 274 -5.50 -0.46 5.16
C SER A 274 -5.87 1.00 5.45
N PRO A 275 -4.94 1.88 5.89
CA PRO A 275 -5.22 3.31 6.02
C PRO A 275 -5.63 3.97 4.68
N LEU A 276 -5.01 3.52 3.58
CA LEU A 276 -5.33 3.99 2.24
C LEU A 276 -6.76 3.61 1.84
N LYS A 277 -7.20 2.37 2.09
CA LYS A 277 -8.58 1.93 1.82
C LYS A 277 -9.60 2.76 2.60
N SER A 278 -9.36 2.99 3.88
CA SER A 278 -10.26 3.79 4.73
C SER A 278 -10.36 5.24 4.27
N ALA A 279 -9.26 5.80 3.73
CA ALA A 279 -9.20 7.15 3.20
C ALA A 279 -9.81 7.30 1.79
N ALA A 280 -9.86 6.22 1.00
CA ALA A 280 -10.32 6.19 -0.39
C ALA A 280 -11.86 6.22 -0.51
N THR A 281 -12.48 7.29 -0.02
CA THR A 281 -13.94 7.51 -0.11
C THR A 281 -14.36 8.00 -1.51
N PRO A 282 -15.65 7.88 -1.90
CA PRO A 282 -16.16 8.48 -3.14
C PRO A 282 -15.89 9.99 -3.25
N LYS A 283 -15.93 10.71 -2.12
CA LYS A 283 -15.56 12.13 -2.07
C LYS A 283 -14.09 12.34 -2.37
N ALA A 284 -13.20 11.52 -1.80
CA ALA A 284 -11.77 11.58 -2.07
C ALA A 284 -11.48 11.29 -3.55
N LEU A 285 -12.15 10.28 -4.14
CA LEU A 285 -12.05 9.98 -5.57
C LEU A 285 -12.52 11.15 -6.44
N ALA A 286 -13.66 11.78 -6.12
CA ALA A 286 -14.16 12.93 -6.86
C ALA A 286 -13.13 14.08 -6.87
N ILE A 287 -12.56 14.41 -5.70
CA ILE A 287 -11.52 15.45 -5.58
C ILE A 287 -10.25 15.05 -6.34
N ALA A 288 -9.78 13.81 -6.15
CA ALA A 288 -8.59 13.27 -6.81
C ALA A 288 -8.71 13.29 -8.34
N SER A 289 -9.93 13.21 -8.88
CA SER A 289 -10.18 13.18 -10.31
C SER A 289 -10.10 14.55 -10.98
N ILE A 290 -10.25 15.66 -10.24
CA ILE A 290 -10.36 17.01 -10.83
C ILE A 290 -9.12 17.36 -11.64
N LEU A 291 -7.94 17.33 -11.03
CA LEU A 291 -6.71 17.77 -11.67
C LEU A 291 -6.23 16.84 -12.81
N PRO A 292 -6.17 15.50 -12.67
CA PRO A 292 -5.73 14.64 -13.77
C PRO A 292 -6.70 14.69 -14.96
N LEU A 293 -8.02 14.78 -14.73
CA LEU A 293 -8.98 14.89 -15.84
C LEU A 293 -8.94 16.27 -16.50
N ALA A 294 -8.74 17.34 -15.74
CA ALA A 294 -8.50 18.67 -16.30
C ALA A 294 -7.22 18.69 -17.16
N ALA A 295 -6.13 18.07 -16.68
CA ALA A 295 -4.90 17.93 -17.44
C ALA A 295 -5.13 17.12 -18.74
N CYS A 296 -5.91 16.04 -18.69
CA CYS A 296 -6.32 15.30 -19.89
C CYS A 296 -7.10 16.17 -20.88
N ALA A 297 -8.03 17.00 -20.39
CA ALA A 297 -8.81 17.91 -21.24
C ALA A 297 -7.94 19.00 -21.90
N VAL A 298 -6.96 19.55 -21.17
CA VAL A 298 -6.00 20.54 -21.70
C VAL A 298 -5.14 19.96 -22.84
N VAL A 299 -4.76 18.68 -22.74
CA VAL A 299 -4.02 17.98 -23.82
C VAL A 299 -4.91 17.67 -25.03
N GLY A 300 -6.23 17.73 -24.88
CA GLY A 300 -7.20 17.49 -25.95
C GLY A 300 -7.49 16.01 -26.17
N PRO A 301 -7.85 15.59 -27.41
CA PRO A 301 -8.26 14.21 -27.69
C PRO A 301 -7.27 13.12 -27.22
N PRO A 302 -5.94 13.27 -27.39
CA PRO A 302 -4.98 12.29 -26.88
C PRO A 302 -5.00 12.19 -25.34
N GLY A 303 -5.17 13.30 -24.64
CA GLY A 303 -5.27 13.33 -23.19
C GLY A 303 -6.55 12.67 -22.69
N LEU A 304 -7.69 12.98 -23.31
CA LEU A 304 -8.97 12.34 -23.00
C LEU A 304 -8.92 10.82 -23.25
N ALA A 305 -8.27 10.38 -24.33
CA ALA A 305 -8.03 8.97 -24.62
C ALA A 305 -7.18 8.32 -23.52
N ALA A 306 -6.10 8.98 -23.06
CA ALA A 306 -5.27 8.49 -21.96
C ALA A 306 -6.05 8.35 -20.65
N GLY A 307 -6.92 9.32 -20.31
CA GLY A 307 -7.79 9.26 -19.14
C GLY A 307 -8.81 8.11 -19.22
N ALA A 308 -9.46 7.94 -20.37
CA ALA A 308 -10.41 6.84 -20.60
C ALA A 308 -9.71 5.47 -20.54
N LEU A 309 -8.55 5.35 -21.19
CA LEU A 309 -7.74 4.13 -21.19
C LEU A 309 -7.27 3.78 -19.78
N THR A 310 -6.91 4.78 -18.98
CA THR A 310 -6.58 4.58 -17.56
C THR A 310 -7.74 3.96 -16.80
N ALA A 311 -8.95 4.50 -16.92
CA ALA A 311 -10.13 3.96 -16.25
C ALA A 311 -10.43 2.52 -16.70
N VAL A 312 -10.38 2.26 -18.01
CA VAL A 312 -10.61 0.91 -18.58
C VAL A 312 -9.56 -0.08 -18.07
N THR A 313 -8.28 0.25 -18.16
CA THR A 313 -7.17 -0.61 -17.75
C THR A 313 -7.19 -0.87 -16.25
N ALA A 314 -7.34 0.18 -15.43
CA ALA A 314 -7.40 0.03 -13.98
C ALA A 314 -8.58 -0.85 -13.57
N LEU A 315 -9.80 -0.52 -14.00
CA LEU A 315 -11.00 -1.29 -13.63
C LEU A 315 -10.99 -2.71 -14.19
N GLY A 316 -10.44 -2.91 -15.39
CA GLY A 316 -10.25 -4.23 -16.00
C GLY A 316 -9.28 -5.09 -15.18
N LEU A 317 -8.13 -4.53 -14.82
CA LEU A 317 -7.13 -5.20 -13.98
C LEU A 317 -7.70 -5.50 -12.59
N GLY A 318 -8.37 -4.54 -11.96
CA GLY A 318 -9.03 -4.72 -10.66
C GLY A 318 -10.05 -5.86 -10.68
N ARG A 319 -10.91 -5.92 -11.71
CA ARG A 319 -11.87 -7.02 -11.89
C ARG A 319 -11.19 -8.36 -12.11
N TRP A 320 -10.10 -8.39 -12.89
CA TRP A 320 -9.34 -9.62 -13.12
C TRP A 320 -8.68 -10.12 -11.82
N LEU A 321 -8.04 -9.23 -11.06
CA LEU A 321 -7.43 -9.55 -9.77
C LEU A 321 -8.46 -10.05 -8.75
N MET A 322 -9.66 -9.47 -8.73
CA MET A 322 -10.75 -9.94 -7.86
C MET A 322 -11.26 -11.36 -8.18
N ARG A 323 -10.97 -11.89 -9.37
CA ARG A 323 -11.26 -13.32 -9.66
C ARG A 323 -10.22 -14.26 -9.07
N LEU A 324 -9.06 -13.72 -8.71
CA LEU A 324 -7.89 -14.49 -8.25
C LEU A 324 -7.63 -14.30 -6.76
N LEU A 325 -8.07 -13.18 -6.18
CA LEU A 325 -7.79 -12.77 -4.82
C LEU A 325 -9.09 -12.49 -4.06
N PRO A 326 -9.14 -12.73 -2.74
CA PRO A 326 -10.29 -12.37 -1.91
C PRO A 326 -10.58 -10.86 -1.86
N GLY A 327 -9.58 -10.04 -2.19
CA GLY A 327 -9.68 -8.59 -2.29
C GLY A 327 -8.36 -7.99 -2.77
N LEU A 328 -8.38 -6.72 -3.15
CA LEU A 328 -7.16 -6.03 -3.60
C LEU A 328 -6.27 -5.63 -2.41
N THR A 329 -4.96 -5.58 -2.64
CA THR A 329 -3.95 -5.16 -1.64
C THR A 329 -3.27 -3.87 -2.08
N GLY A 330 -2.37 -3.33 -1.24
CA GLY A 330 -1.51 -2.22 -1.63
C GLY A 330 -0.65 -2.55 -2.86
N ASP A 331 -0.21 -3.81 -2.94
CA ASP A 331 0.63 -4.33 -4.01
C ASP A 331 -0.15 -4.35 -5.34
N CYS A 332 -1.44 -4.74 -5.29
CA CYS A 332 -2.34 -4.65 -6.44
C CYS A 332 -2.49 -3.21 -6.96
N TYR A 333 -2.51 -2.22 -6.07
CA TYR A 333 -2.58 -0.81 -6.47
C TYR A 333 -1.27 -0.35 -7.10
N GLY A 334 -0.12 -0.78 -6.56
CA GLY A 334 1.19 -0.56 -7.17
C GLY A 334 1.28 -1.16 -8.58
N ALA A 335 0.87 -2.42 -8.72
CA ALA A 335 0.80 -3.10 -10.01
C ALA A 335 -0.07 -2.34 -11.01
N ALA A 336 -1.25 -1.88 -10.60
CA ALA A 336 -2.12 -1.08 -11.45
C ALA A 336 -1.51 0.26 -11.87
N CYS A 337 -0.78 0.93 -10.97
CA CYS A 337 -0.06 2.16 -11.27
C CYS A 337 0.98 1.93 -12.38
N GLU A 338 1.81 0.90 -12.25
CA GLU A 338 2.85 0.54 -13.23
C GLU A 338 2.25 0.18 -14.61
N VAL A 339 1.17 -0.60 -14.61
CA VAL A 339 0.47 -1.00 -15.85
C VAL A 339 -0.18 0.20 -16.53
N VAL A 340 -0.87 1.07 -15.78
CA VAL A 340 -1.51 2.27 -16.32
C VAL A 340 -0.47 3.23 -16.92
N GLU A 341 0.63 3.50 -16.22
CA GLU A 341 1.70 4.35 -16.76
C GLU A 341 2.22 3.83 -18.10
N THR A 342 2.48 2.52 -18.15
CA THR A 342 2.99 1.85 -19.35
C THR A 342 1.99 1.92 -20.49
N VAL A 343 0.71 1.65 -20.22
CA VAL A 343 -0.37 1.72 -21.22
C VAL A 343 -0.58 3.14 -21.75
N VAL A 344 -0.50 4.15 -20.89
CA VAL A 344 -0.60 5.56 -21.32
C VAL A 344 0.56 5.90 -22.26
N TRP A 345 1.81 5.56 -21.91
CA TRP A 345 2.95 5.79 -22.80
C TRP A 345 2.84 5.00 -24.11
N LEU A 346 2.42 3.73 -24.07
CA LEU A 346 2.24 2.91 -25.26
C LEU A 346 1.18 3.50 -26.18
N SER A 347 0.08 4.02 -25.64
CA SER A 347 -0.97 4.63 -26.46
C SER A 347 -0.45 5.83 -27.24
N GLY A 348 0.46 6.62 -26.68
CA GLY A 348 1.15 7.70 -27.40
C GLY A 348 1.93 7.21 -28.62
N GLY A 349 2.66 6.09 -28.49
CA GLY A 349 3.44 5.49 -29.58
C GLY A 349 2.59 4.78 -30.63
N LEU A 350 1.45 4.20 -30.24
CA LEU A 350 0.54 3.45 -31.13
C LEU A 350 -0.46 4.35 -31.87
N VAL A 351 -0.91 5.45 -31.28
CA VAL A 351 -1.94 6.34 -31.85
C VAL A 351 -1.43 7.14 -33.06
N LEU A 352 -0.12 7.17 -33.32
CA LEU A 352 0.46 7.97 -34.40
C LEU A 352 1.49 7.25 -35.27
N LEU A 353 1.48 5.91 -35.40
CA LEU A 353 2.05 5.34 -36.62
C LEU A 353 1.16 5.83 -37.77
N PRO A 354 1.61 6.74 -38.64
CA PRO A 354 0.90 6.95 -39.89
C PRO A 354 0.88 5.57 -40.53
N ARG A 355 -0.31 5.06 -40.86
CA ARG A 355 -0.36 3.98 -41.82
C ARG A 355 0.45 4.48 -43.01
N PRO A 356 1.52 3.80 -43.44
CA PRO A 356 2.13 4.15 -44.71
C PRO A 356 0.97 4.09 -45.71
N SER A 357 0.64 5.24 -46.30
CA SER A 357 -0.23 5.29 -47.46
C SER A 357 0.51 4.54 -48.55
N VAL A 358 0.19 3.24 -48.68
CA VAL A 358 0.56 2.38 -49.80
C VAL A 358 -0.18 2.86 -51.04
#